data_AF-A0A967PVI5-F1
#
_entry.id   AF-A0A967PVI5-F1
#
_cell.length_a   1.000
_cell.length_b   1.000
_cell.length_c   1.000
_cell.angle_alpha   90.00
_cell.angle_beta   90.00
_cell.angle_gamma   90.00
#
_symmetry.space_group_name_H-M   'P 1'
#
loop_
_entity.id
_entity.type
_entity.pdbx_description
1 polymer ?
#
loop_
_entity_poly.entity_id
_entity_poly.type
_entity_poly.pdbx_seq_one_letter_code
_entity_poly.pdbx_strand_id
1 'polypeptide(L)'
;VGPDGATHQGLEDIALTRVLPNLTVVVPCDYHETRKATLAAAKTKKPIYIRFTRNKTAIITTKRAPFKIGRAEIFKPGQDVTICATGPLVYDSLIIAKKLEREGISVEVINNHTIKPLDKKTIINSVKKTGCIVTVEEHQINAGAGGAVLECLAENYPVPAVRVGMPDAFGESGPPKELVEKYGLCCEGIENAVKKVIKRK
;
A
#
# COMPACT_ATOMS: atom_id res chain seq x y z
N VAL A 1 -11.39 10.19 3.35
CA VAL A 1 -12.32 11.17 3.99
C VAL A 1 -13.64 10.46 4.26
N GLY A 2 -14.37 10.77 5.35
CA GLY A 2 -15.60 10.05 5.73
C GLY A 2 -16.89 10.80 5.41
N PRO A 3 -17.34 11.72 6.28
CA PRO A 3 -18.70 12.28 6.23
C PRO A 3 -18.98 13.16 5.01
N ASP A 4 -17.95 13.84 4.48
CA ASP A 4 -18.10 14.77 3.33
C ASP A 4 -18.42 14.03 2.00
N GLY A 5 -18.30 12.70 1.99
CA GLY A 5 -18.76 11.85 0.90
C GLY A 5 -17.90 11.83 -0.36
N ALA A 6 -18.48 11.26 -1.41
CA ALA A 6 -17.82 10.93 -2.68
C ALA A 6 -17.00 12.09 -3.28
N THR A 7 -17.55 13.30 -3.25
CA THR A 7 -16.96 14.49 -3.88
C THR A 7 -15.68 14.98 -3.20
N HIS A 8 -15.41 14.54 -1.96
CA HIS A 8 -14.24 14.92 -1.16
C HIS A 8 -13.27 13.76 -0.92
N GLN A 9 -13.59 12.57 -1.44
CA GLN A 9 -12.76 11.37 -1.31
C GLN A 9 -11.87 11.25 -2.54
N GLY A 10 -10.64 11.78 -2.44
CA GLY A 10 -9.62 11.57 -3.48
C GLY A 10 -9.22 10.09 -3.54
N LEU A 11 -9.78 9.36 -4.52
CA LEU A 11 -9.57 7.92 -4.72
C LEU A 11 -8.82 7.64 -6.03
N GLU A 12 -8.56 8.67 -6.82
CA GLU A 12 -7.95 8.64 -8.15
C GLU A 12 -6.64 9.46 -8.22
N ASP A 13 -6.24 10.07 -7.10
CA ASP A 13 -5.10 10.98 -7.02
C ASP A 13 -3.75 10.28 -7.31
N ILE A 14 -3.56 9.03 -6.89
CA ILE A 14 -2.36 8.25 -7.20
C ILE A 14 -2.33 7.95 -8.69
N ALA A 15 -3.47 7.59 -9.29
CA ALA A 15 -3.54 7.33 -10.73
C ALA A 15 -3.20 8.58 -11.55
N LEU A 16 -3.83 9.72 -11.24
CA LEU A 16 -3.61 11.00 -11.93
C LEU A 16 -2.17 11.49 -11.80
N THR A 17 -1.56 11.35 -10.62
CA THR A 17 -0.19 11.83 -10.39
C THR A 17 0.86 10.88 -10.94
N ARG A 18 0.64 9.57 -10.87
CA ARG A 18 1.60 8.57 -11.33
C ARG A 18 1.83 8.62 -12.83
N VAL A 19 0.83 9.00 -13.63
CA VAL A 19 0.97 9.12 -15.09
C VAL A 19 1.81 10.34 -15.51
N LEU A 20 1.92 11.37 -14.67
CA LEU A 20 2.66 12.58 -15.01
C LEU A 20 4.18 12.34 -15.06
N PRO A 21 4.87 12.60 -16.20
CA PRO A 21 6.30 12.45 -16.30
C PRO A 21 7.05 13.28 -15.25
N ASN A 22 8.20 12.78 -14.78
CA ASN A 22 9.08 13.43 -13.80
C ASN A 22 8.50 13.70 -12.39
N LEU A 23 7.21 13.42 -12.14
CA LEU A 23 6.60 13.53 -10.82
C LEU A 23 6.96 12.33 -9.94
N THR A 24 7.37 12.60 -8.70
CA THR A 24 7.52 11.60 -7.64
C THR A 24 6.23 11.51 -6.83
N VAL A 25 5.79 10.30 -6.50
CA VAL A 25 4.53 10.04 -5.78
C VAL A 25 4.84 9.25 -4.51
N VAL A 26 4.55 9.84 -3.35
CA VAL A 26 4.83 9.28 -2.03
C VAL A 26 3.56 9.24 -1.20
N VAL A 27 3.31 8.11 -0.53
CA VAL A 27 2.16 7.86 0.33
C VAL A 27 2.67 7.29 1.66
N PRO A 28 3.07 8.16 2.62
CA PRO A 28 3.62 7.73 3.89
C PRO A 28 2.59 6.98 4.75
N CYS A 29 3.04 6.01 5.52
CA CYS A 29 2.20 5.13 6.34
C CYS A 29 1.77 5.74 7.68
N ASP A 30 2.57 6.65 8.23
CA ASP A 30 2.29 7.28 9.53
C ASP A 30 2.91 8.67 9.71
N TYR A 31 2.82 9.20 10.94
CA TYR A 31 3.40 10.49 11.33
C TYR A 31 4.91 10.62 11.09
N HIS A 32 5.69 9.62 11.49
CA HIS A 32 7.14 9.70 11.44
C HIS A 32 7.66 9.57 10.01
N GLU A 33 7.03 8.71 9.21
CA GLU A 33 7.32 8.60 7.79
C GLU A 33 6.89 9.87 7.04
N THR A 34 5.72 10.43 7.36
CA THR A 34 5.23 11.70 6.80
C THR A 34 6.25 12.83 7.03
N ARG A 35 6.75 12.98 8.25
CA ARG A 35 7.77 14.00 8.57
C ARG A 35 9.03 13.80 7.73
N LYS A 36 9.50 12.56 7.54
CA LYS A 36 10.69 12.27 6.74
C LYS A 36 10.44 12.50 5.25
N ALA A 37 9.26 12.13 4.74
CA ALA A 37 8.82 12.39 3.37
C ALA A 37 8.83 13.88 3.06
N THR A 38 8.27 14.72 3.92
CA THR A 38 8.27 16.19 3.77
C THR A 38 9.68 16.76 3.78
N LEU A 39 10.55 16.29 4.68
CA LEU A 39 11.94 16.74 4.72
C LEU A 39 12.76 16.28 3.49
N ALA A 40 12.47 15.09 2.97
CA ALA A 40 13.08 14.60 1.74
C ALA A 40 12.57 15.37 0.51
N ALA A 41 11.29 15.73 0.50
CA ALA A 41 10.67 16.56 -0.53
C ALA A 41 11.33 17.94 -0.63
N ALA A 42 11.60 18.59 0.51
CA ALA A 42 12.28 19.88 0.54
C ALA A 42 13.73 19.84 -0.02
N LYS A 43 14.33 18.65 -0.10
CA LYS A 43 15.70 18.46 -0.60
C LYS A 43 15.74 18.02 -2.07
N THR A 44 14.62 17.62 -2.67
CA THR A 44 14.58 17.25 -4.08
C THR A 44 14.39 18.48 -4.97
N LYS A 45 15.00 18.46 -6.16
CA LYS A 45 14.77 19.45 -7.22
C LYS A 45 13.70 19.00 -8.24
N LYS A 46 13.00 17.90 -7.95
CA LYS A 46 11.96 17.32 -8.81
C LYS A 46 10.58 17.55 -8.22
N PRO A 47 9.53 17.70 -9.05
CA PRO A 47 8.16 17.73 -8.58
C PRO A 47 7.84 16.50 -7.73
N ILE A 48 7.11 16.69 -6.64
CA ILE A 48 6.69 15.63 -5.74
C ILE A 48 5.26 15.84 -5.26
N TYR A 49 4.48 14.76 -5.30
CA TYR A 49 3.19 14.63 -4.67
C TYR A 49 3.33 13.78 -3.41
N ILE A 50 2.85 14.30 -2.28
CA ILE A 50 2.76 13.55 -1.03
C ILE A 50 1.29 13.47 -0.62
N ARG A 51 0.77 12.25 -0.52
CA ARG A 51 -0.59 12.00 -0.10
C ARG A 51 -0.68 11.98 1.42
N PHE A 52 -1.62 12.71 2.01
CA PHE A 52 -1.88 12.70 3.45
C PHE A 52 -3.27 12.19 3.75
N THR A 53 -3.43 11.68 4.97
CA THR A 53 -4.75 11.28 5.49
C THR A 53 -5.24 12.29 6.52
N ARG A 54 -6.56 12.53 6.51
CA ARG A 54 -7.20 13.49 7.43
C ARG A 54 -7.26 12.99 8.87
N ASN A 55 -7.55 11.70 9.05
CA ASN A 55 -7.77 11.11 10.37
C ASN A 55 -6.45 10.71 11.04
N LYS A 56 -6.48 10.57 12.37
CA LYS A 56 -5.37 9.96 13.11
C LYS A 56 -5.19 8.52 12.65
N THR A 57 -3.95 8.13 12.40
CA THR A 57 -3.55 6.78 12.01
C THR A 57 -2.62 6.18 13.06
N ALA A 58 -2.45 4.87 13.04
CA ALA A 58 -1.49 4.20 13.92
C ALA A 58 -0.06 4.70 13.62
N ILE A 59 0.76 4.82 14.65
CA ILE A 59 2.19 5.11 14.51
C ILE A 59 2.92 3.77 14.56
N ILE A 60 3.53 3.38 13.44
CA ILE A 60 4.17 2.08 13.25
C ILE A 60 5.66 2.18 12.94
N THR A 61 6.16 3.39 12.69
CA THR A 61 7.58 3.70 12.51
C THR A 61 8.10 4.54 13.67
N THR A 62 9.41 4.74 13.72
CA THR A 62 10.05 5.56 14.76
C THR A 62 10.83 6.72 14.13
N LYS A 63 11.28 7.67 14.95
CA LYS A 63 12.22 8.73 14.53
C LYS A 63 13.49 8.17 13.89
N ARG A 64 13.94 6.97 14.31
CA ARG A 64 15.17 6.32 13.84
C ARG A 64 14.96 5.38 12.65
N ALA A 65 13.73 4.98 12.35
CA ALA A 65 13.46 4.14 11.19
C ALA A 65 14.03 4.81 9.92
N PRO A 66 14.66 4.06 9.00
CA PRO A 66 15.13 4.64 7.75
C PRO A 66 13.95 5.19 6.93
N PHE A 67 14.27 6.00 5.94
CA PHE A 67 13.32 6.44 4.91
C PHE A 67 14.12 6.95 3.73
N LYS A 68 13.80 6.48 2.53
CA LYS A 68 14.41 6.97 1.31
C LYS A 68 13.41 6.85 0.16
N ILE A 69 13.11 7.98 -0.48
CA ILE A 69 12.26 8.00 -1.68
C ILE A 69 12.76 6.97 -2.69
N GLY A 70 11.86 6.12 -3.16
CA GLY A 70 12.13 5.05 -4.12
C GLY A 70 12.74 3.78 -3.52
N ARG A 71 12.68 3.60 -2.19
CA ARG A 71 13.08 2.37 -1.50
C ARG A 71 11.96 1.86 -0.63
N ALA A 72 11.38 0.73 -1.00
CA ALA A 72 10.35 0.08 -0.19
C ALA A 72 10.99 -0.58 1.04
N GLU A 73 10.22 -0.68 2.13
CA GLU A 73 10.72 -1.21 3.40
C GLU A 73 10.00 -2.49 3.77
N ILE A 74 10.75 -3.56 4.08
CA ILE A 74 10.18 -4.79 4.62
C ILE A 74 10.00 -4.60 6.11
N PHE A 75 8.77 -4.34 6.55
CA PHE A 75 8.45 -4.16 7.97
C PHE A 75 8.38 -5.49 8.71
N LYS A 76 8.02 -6.56 7.99
CA LYS A 76 7.97 -7.90 8.54
C LYS A 76 8.41 -8.91 7.48
N PRO A 77 9.44 -9.73 7.72
CA PRO A 77 9.79 -10.80 6.81
C PRO A 77 8.78 -11.95 6.87
N GLY A 78 8.64 -12.67 5.75
CA GLY A 78 7.83 -13.89 5.64
C GLY A 78 8.21 -14.72 4.41
N GLN A 79 7.55 -15.88 4.24
CA GLN A 79 7.89 -16.88 3.23
C GLN A 79 6.71 -17.35 2.37
N ASP A 80 5.46 -17.20 2.82
CA ASP A 80 4.30 -17.78 2.15
C ASP A 80 3.51 -16.78 1.31
N VAL A 81 3.58 -15.48 1.59
CA VAL A 81 2.88 -14.48 0.79
C VAL A 81 3.49 -13.11 1.07
N THR A 82 3.60 -12.28 0.04
CA THR A 82 3.97 -10.88 0.20
C THR A 82 2.70 -10.03 0.24
N ILE A 83 2.54 -9.21 1.27
CA ILE A 83 1.61 -8.07 1.27
C ILE A 83 2.43 -6.81 0.95
N CYS A 84 2.10 -6.14 -0.15
CA CYS A 84 2.68 -4.87 -0.53
C CYS A 84 1.64 -3.76 -0.30
N ALA A 85 1.75 -3.08 0.83
CA ALA A 85 0.79 -2.09 1.28
C ALA A 85 1.35 -0.67 1.15
N THR A 86 0.45 0.31 1.07
CA THR A 86 0.81 1.73 1.04
C THR A 86 -0.07 2.54 1.99
N GLY A 87 0.47 3.62 2.54
CA GLY A 87 -0.29 4.50 3.42
C GLY A 87 -0.72 3.83 4.73
N PRO A 88 -1.82 4.29 5.35
CA PRO A 88 -2.22 3.81 6.67
C PRO A 88 -2.54 2.31 6.75
N LEU A 89 -2.96 1.70 5.63
CA LEU A 89 -3.32 0.27 5.56
C LEU A 89 -2.11 -0.67 5.73
N VAL A 90 -0.88 -0.14 5.80
CA VAL A 90 0.30 -0.90 6.24
C VAL A 90 0.10 -1.41 7.67
N TYR A 91 -0.58 -0.66 8.54
CA TYR A 91 -0.88 -1.10 9.91
C TYR A 91 -1.81 -2.32 9.92
N ASP A 92 -2.93 -2.26 9.20
CA ASP A 92 -3.85 -3.40 9.05
C ASP A 92 -3.15 -4.62 8.45
N SER A 93 -2.24 -4.41 7.50
CA SER A 93 -1.43 -5.48 6.91
C SER A 93 -0.52 -6.17 7.94
N LEU A 94 0.07 -5.41 8.88
CA LEU A 94 0.86 -5.97 9.98
C LEU A 94 -0.01 -6.74 10.99
N ILE A 95 -1.22 -6.25 11.28
CA ILE A 95 -2.18 -6.97 12.14
C ILE A 95 -2.51 -8.33 11.52
N ILE A 96 -2.86 -8.33 10.22
CA ILE A 96 -3.20 -9.56 9.51
C ILE A 96 -2.01 -10.50 9.40
N ALA A 97 -0.80 -10.00 9.15
CA ALA A 97 0.39 -10.83 9.16
C ALA A 97 0.59 -11.54 10.51
N LYS A 98 0.43 -10.82 11.63
CA LYS A 98 0.54 -11.39 12.98
C LYS A 98 -0.58 -12.39 13.28
N LYS A 99 -1.80 -12.16 12.78
CA LYS A 99 -2.93 -13.08 12.92
C LYS A 99 -2.64 -14.39 12.17
N LEU A 100 -2.28 -14.28 10.90
CA LEU A 100 -2.06 -15.41 10.00
C LEU A 100 -0.84 -16.26 10.38
N GLU A 101 0.18 -15.68 11.00
CA GLU A 101 1.29 -16.46 11.58
C GLU A 101 0.83 -17.46 12.62
N ARG A 102 -0.18 -17.12 13.43
CA ARG A 102 -0.77 -18.06 14.41
C ARG A 102 -1.54 -19.19 13.74
N GLU A 103 -1.94 -18.99 12.49
CA GLU A 103 -2.58 -19.99 11.63
C GLU A 103 -1.55 -20.75 10.76
N GLY A 104 -0.25 -20.51 10.98
CA GLY A 104 0.84 -21.19 10.26
C GLY A 104 1.18 -20.59 8.89
N ILE A 105 0.69 -19.38 8.58
CA ILE A 105 0.98 -18.69 7.31
C ILE A 105 2.00 -17.57 7.55
N SER A 106 3.18 -17.72 6.97
CA SER A 106 4.29 -16.77 7.06
C SER A 106 4.12 -15.59 6.09
N VAL A 107 3.57 -14.49 6.58
CA VAL A 107 3.30 -13.29 5.78
C VAL A 107 4.47 -12.31 5.81
N GLU A 108 4.97 -11.91 4.64
CA GLU A 108 5.86 -10.77 4.45
C GLU A 108 5.03 -9.49 4.27
N VAL A 109 5.42 -8.39 4.93
CA VAL A 109 4.76 -7.08 4.80
C VAL A 109 5.77 -6.04 4.34
N ILE A 110 5.48 -5.43 3.20
CA ILE A 110 6.23 -4.32 2.60
C ILE A 110 5.43 -3.04 2.76
N ASN A 111 6.07 -2.00 3.31
CA ASN A 111 5.65 -0.63 3.18
C ASN A 111 6.19 -0.05 1.86
N ASN A 112 5.33 0.04 0.85
CA ASN A 112 5.63 0.66 -0.43
C ASN A 112 5.26 2.15 -0.42
N HIS A 113 5.95 2.92 0.43
CA HIS A 113 5.65 4.34 0.60
C HIS A 113 5.93 5.19 -0.65
N THR A 114 6.70 4.71 -1.63
CA THR A 114 6.97 5.42 -2.89
C THR A 114 6.37 4.66 -4.06
N ILE A 115 5.29 5.20 -4.63
CA ILE A 115 4.61 4.60 -5.78
C ILE A 115 5.39 4.89 -7.08
N LYS A 116 6.00 6.08 -7.15
CA LYS A 116 6.83 6.52 -8.28
C LYS A 116 8.02 7.35 -7.76
N PRO A 117 9.28 6.94 -7.99
CA PRO A 117 9.71 5.70 -8.65
C PRO A 117 9.49 4.47 -7.77
N LEU A 118 9.02 3.37 -8.36
CA LEU A 118 8.78 2.10 -7.68
C LEU A 118 10.10 1.36 -7.37
N ASP A 119 10.26 0.80 -6.17
CA ASP A 119 11.41 -0.04 -5.83
C ASP A 119 11.25 -1.48 -6.37
N LYS A 120 11.41 -1.62 -7.68
CA LYS A 120 11.24 -2.90 -8.40
C LYS A 120 12.05 -4.03 -7.76
N LYS A 121 13.30 -3.75 -7.33
CA LYS A 121 14.21 -4.77 -6.80
C LYS A 121 13.66 -5.42 -5.53
N THR A 122 13.23 -4.61 -4.57
CA THR A 122 12.71 -5.11 -3.29
C THR A 122 11.45 -5.94 -3.52
N ILE A 123 10.51 -5.41 -4.31
CA ILE A 123 9.24 -6.10 -4.61
C ILE A 123 9.48 -7.43 -5.33
N ILE A 124 10.30 -7.45 -6.38
CA ILE A 124 10.59 -8.69 -7.14
C ILE A 124 11.27 -9.72 -6.24
N ASN A 125 12.23 -9.32 -5.39
CA ASN A 125 12.93 -10.24 -4.50
C ASN A 125 11.98 -10.85 -3.45
N SER A 126 11.10 -10.03 -2.87
CA SER A 126 10.07 -10.49 -1.95
C SER A 126 9.12 -11.49 -2.61
N VAL A 127 8.65 -11.17 -3.81
CA VAL A 127 7.73 -12.03 -4.55
C VAL A 127 8.39 -13.33 -5.04
N LYS A 128 9.66 -13.30 -5.46
CA LYS A 128 10.41 -14.53 -5.79
C LYS A 128 10.51 -15.48 -4.62
N LYS A 129 10.68 -14.92 -3.42
CA LYS A 129 10.74 -15.68 -2.18
C LYS A 129 9.36 -16.23 -1.78
N THR A 130 8.30 -15.42 -1.89
CA THR A 130 6.98 -15.80 -1.39
C THR A 130 6.06 -16.46 -2.41
N GLY A 131 6.33 -16.36 -3.71
CA GLY A 131 5.58 -17.00 -4.79
C GLY A 131 4.22 -16.37 -5.14
N CYS A 132 3.67 -15.46 -4.32
CA CYS A 132 2.47 -14.69 -4.63
C CYS A 132 2.42 -13.36 -3.86
N ILE A 133 1.49 -12.48 -4.25
CA ILE A 133 1.38 -11.13 -3.69
C ILE A 133 -0.07 -10.64 -3.49
N VAL A 134 -0.30 -9.91 -2.41
CA VAL A 134 -1.48 -9.06 -2.22
C VAL A 134 -1.03 -7.60 -2.21
N THR A 135 -1.65 -6.73 -2.98
CA THR A 135 -1.41 -5.28 -2.89
C THR A 135 -2.54 -4.62 -2.10
N VAL A 136 -2.23 -3.65 -1.24
CA VAL A 136 -3.23 -3.00 -0.37
C VAL A 136 -3.09 -1.47 -0.44
N GLU A 137 -4.15 -0.79 -0.84
CA GLU A 137 -4.19 0.67 -0.95
C GLU A 137 -5.57 1.28 -0.62
N GLU A 138 -5.59 2.46 0.00
CA GLU A 138 -6.82 3.26 0.17
C GLU A 138 -7.02 4.13 -1.09
N HIS A 139 -7.20 3.51 -2.25
CA HIS A 139 -7.30 4.16 -3.56
C HIS A 139 -8.01 3.21 -4.54
N GLN A 140 -8.48 3.68 -5.69
CA GLN A 140 -8.94 2.79 -6.76
C GLN A 140 -7.90 1.73 -7.07
N ILE A 141 -8.35 0.47 -7.21
CA ILE A 141 -7.47 -0.61 -7.68
C ILE A 141 -6.94 -0.30 -9.09
N ASN A 142 -7.67 0.51 -9.86
CA ASN A 142 -7.34 0.94 -11.21
C ASN A 142 -6.24 2.00 -11.17
N ALA A 143 -5.12 1.70 -11.84
CA ALA A 143 -3.95 2.57 -12.00
C ALA A 143 -3.24 3.06 -10.71
N GLY A 144 -3.65 2.59 -9.54
CA GLY A 144 -3.06 2.91 -8.23
C GLY A 144 -1.71 2.21 -7.96
N ALA A 145 -1.37 2.08 -6.69
CA ALA A 145 -0.16 1.43 -6.20
C ALA A 145 -0.10 -0.04 -6.61
N GLY A 146 -1.22 -0.76 -6.50
CA GLY A 146 -1.36 -2.14 -6.94
C GLY A 146 -1.15 -2.28 -8.44
N GLY A 147 -1.67 -1.35 -9.24
CA GLY A 147 -1.41 -1.27 -10.67
C GLY A 147 0.08 -1.19 -10.98
N ALA A 148 0.80 -0.25 -10.34
CA ALA A 148 2.24 -0.08 -10.53
C ALA A 148 3.05 -1.34 -10.16
N VAL A 149 2.67 -2.02 -9.08
CA VAL A 149 3.29 -3.28 -8.66
C VAL A 149 3.04 -4.38 -9.68
N LEU A 150 1.80 -4.54 -10.15
CA LEU A 150 1.45 -5.59 -11.11
C LEU A 150 2.04 -5.35 -12.50
N GLU A 151 2.12 -4.09 -12.97
CA GLU A 151 2.86 -3.71 -14.18
C GLU A 151 4.32 -4.19 -14.08
N CYS A 152 4.99 -3.88 -12.96
CA CYS A 152 6.36 -4.32 -12.71
C CYS A 152 6.51 -5.85 -12.69
N LEU A 153 5.58 -6.57 -12.05
CA LEU A 153 5.67 -8.02 -11.93
C LEU A 153 5.36 -8.71 -13.26
N ALA A 154 4.38 -8.23 -14.04
CA ALA A 154 4.06 -8.78 -15.36
C ALA A 154 5.26 -8.74 -16.31
N GLU A 155 6.08 -7.70 -16.24
CA GLU A 155 7.27 -7.54 -17.07
C GLU A 155 8.49 -8.36 -16.59
N ASN A 156 8.55 -8.76 -15.32
CA ASN A 156 9.80 -9.25 -14.70
C ASN A 156 9.69 -10.61 -14.01
N TYR A 157 8.59 -10.87 -13.29
CA TYR A 157 8.35 -12.13 -12.57
C TYR A 157 6.85 -12.29 -12.26
N PRO A 158 6.04 -12.74 -13.23
CA PRO A 158 4.59 -12.88 -13.05
C PRO A 158 4.27 -13.93 -11.99
N VAL A 159 3.37 -13.58 -11.07
CA VAL A 159 2.89 -14.47 -10.01
C VAL A 159 1.39 -14.25 -9.78
N PRO A 160 0.70 -15.16 -9.09
CA PRO A 160 -0.63 -14.90 -8.60
C PRO A 160 -0.67 -13.63 -7.74
N ALA A 161 -1.58 -12.74 -8.11
CA ALA A 161 -1.77 -11.46 -7.42
C ALA A 161 -3.26 -11.22 -7.11
N VAL A 162 -3.53 -10.61 -5.97
CA VAL A 162 -4.84 -10.05 -5.60
C VAL A 162 -4.66 -8.59 -5.17
N ARG A 163 -5.54 -7.71 -5.65
CA ARG A 163 -5.54 -6.28 -5.27
C ARG A 163 -6.65 -6.03 -4.25
N VAL A 164 -6.31 -5.37 -3.15
CA VAL A 164 -7.22 -4.82 -2.16
C VAL A 164 -7.14 -3.30 -2.30
N GLY A 165 -8.27 -2.70 -2.66
CA GLY A 165 -8.42 -1.29 -2.96
C GLY A 165 -9.88 -1.01 -3.32
N MET A 166 -10.20 0.26 -3.59
CA MET A 166 -11.55 0.65 -3.97
C MET A 166 -11.95 -0.04 -5.30
N PRO A 167 -13.08 -0.76 -5.36
CA PRO A 167 -13.44 -1.61 -6.49
C PRO A 167 -14.21 -0.85 -7.57
N ASP A 168 -13.57 0.15 -8.20
CA ASP A 168 -14.14 0.94 -9.30
C ASP A 168 -15.52 1.55 -8.97
N ALA A 169 -15.59 2.17 -7.79
CA ALA A 169 -16.78 2.83 -7.30
C ALA A 169 -16.42 4.17 -6.68
N PHE A 170 -17.35 5.11 -6.71
CA PHE A 170 -17.28 6.29 -5.83
C PHE A 170 -17.46 5.84 -4.38
N GLY A 171 -16.82 6.54 -3.45
CA GLY A 171 -17.13 6.33 -2.05
C GLY A 171 -18.42 7.04 -1.65
N GLU A 172 -18.73 7.06 -0.37
CA GLU A 172 -19.99 7.56 0.16
C GLU A 172 -19.78 8.35 1.45
N SER A 173 -20.79 9.10 1.86
CA SER A 173 -20.82 9.73 3.17
C SER A 173 -21.03 8.66 4.25
N GLY A 174 -20.14 8.63 5.23
CA GLY A 174 -20.30 7.73 6.38
C GLY A 174 -19.12 7.78 7.35
N PRO A 175 -19.24 7.10 8.50
CA PRO A 175 -18.12 6.90 9.41
C PRO A 175 -16.97 6.18 8.68
N PRO A 176 -15.71 6.66 8.77
CA PRO A 176 -14.58 6.08 8.03
C PRO A 176 -14.41 4.57 8.24
N LYS A 177 -14.65 4.07 9.45
CA LYS A 177 -14.52 2.65 9.78
C LYS A 177 -15.53 1.79 9.01
N GLU A 178 -16.79 2.22 8.97
CA GLU A 178 -17.86 1.51 8.26
C GLU A 178 -17.62 1.51 6.75
N LEU A 179 -17.10 2.61 6.20
CA LEU A 179 -16.74 2.67 4.78
C LEU A 179 -15.59 1.71 4.46
N VAL A 180 -14.54 1.69 5.29
CA VAL A 180 -13.39 0.77 5.12
C VAL A 180 -13.84 -0.70 5.17
N GLU A 181 -14.77 -1.04 6.07
CA GLU A 181 -15.38 -2.38 6.14
C GLU A 181 -16.24 -2.68 4.89
N LYS A 182 -17.13 -1.76 4.51
CA LYS A 182 -18.02 -1.91 3.33
C LYS A 182 -17.25 -2.18 2.05
N TYR A 183 -16.14 -1.49 1.84
CA TYR A 183 -15.31 -1.62 0.64
C TYR A 183 -14.23 -2.70 0.74
N GLY A 184 -14.21 -3.48 1.83
CA GLY A 184 -13.23 -4.56 2.00
C GLY A 184 -11.79 -4.08 2.17
N LEU A 185 -11.60 -2.82 2.59
CA LEU A 185 -10.30 -2.21 2.87
C LEU A 185 -9.84 -2.46 4.32
N CYS A 186 -10.57 -3.31 5.06
CA CYS A 186 -10.28 -3.67 6.44
C CYS A 186 -9.41 -4.93 6.54
N CYS A 187 -9.02 -5.26 7.77
CA CYS A 187 -8.33 -6.49 8.12
C CYS A 187 -8.97 -7.76 7.49
N GLU A 188 -10.29 -7.90 7.54
CA GLU A 188 -10.98 -9.06 6.96
C GLU A 188 -10.80 -9.16 5.44
N GLY A 189 -10.91 -8.03 4.72
CA GLY A 189 -10.67 -7.98 3.28
C GLY A 189 -9.24 -8.38 2.90
N ILE A 190 -8.26 -7.90 3.66
CA ILE A 190 -6.84 -8.27 3.47
C ILE A 190 -6.62 -9.76 3.74
N GLU A 191 -7.18 -10.30 4.82
CA GLU A 191 -7.08 -11.72 5.14
C GLU A 191 -7.69 -12.63 4.05
N ASN A 192 -8.88 -12.27 3.58
CA ASN A 192 -9.54 -12.98 2.49
C ASN A 192 -8.72 -12.94 1.20
N ALA A 193 -8.10 -11.79 0.89
CA ALA A 193 -7.21 -11.66 -0.26
C ALA A 193 -5.97 -12.55 -0.14
N VAL A 194 -5.36 -12.64 1.05
CA VAL A 194 -4.23 -13.53 1.32
C VAL A 194 -4.63 -14.99 1.13
N LYS A 195 -5.70 -15.44 1.78
CA LYS A 195 -6.20 -16.82 1.66
C LYS A 195 -6.58 -17.16 0.21
N LYS A 196 -7.11 -16.20 -0.54
CA LYS A 196 -7.44 -16.34 -1.97
C LYS A 196 -6.19 -16.47 -2.85
N VAL A 197 -5.16 -15.66 -2.64
CA VAL A 197 -3.98 -15.66 -3.51
C VAL A 197 -3.10 -16.88 -3.29
N ILE A 198 -2.99 -17.37 -2.05
CA ILE A 198 -2.23 -18.59 -1.74
C ILE A 198 -2.79 -19.81 -2.49
N LYS A 199 -4.11 -19.92 -2.62
CA LYS A 199 -4.77 -21.01 -3.39
C LYS A 199 -4.49 -20.98 -4.90
N ARG A 200 -3.91 -19.89 -5.42
CA ARG A 200 -3.60 -19.71 -6.84
C ARG A 200 -2.11 -19.91 -7.16
N LYS A 201 -1.28 -20.16 -6.14
CA LYS A 201 0.14 -20.51 -6.32
C LYS A 201 0.32 -21.77 -7.13
#